data_AF-A0A3M4L075-F1
#
_entry.id   AF-A0A3M4L075-F1
#
_cell.length_a   1.000
_cell.length_b   1.000
_cell.length_c   1.000
_cell.angle_alpha   90.00
_cell.angle_beta   90.00
_cell.angle_gamma   90.00
#
_symmetry.space_group_name_H-M   'P 1'
#
loop_
_entity.id
_entity.type
_entity.pdbx_description
1 polymer ?
#
loop_
_entity_poly.entity_id
_entity_poly.type
_entity_poly.pdbx_seq_one_letter_code
_entity_poly.pdbx_strand_id
1 'polypeptide(L)'
;MRDSTFMPSALTPDDRIKTCVLVKDLCALGMSEHDIRQLPHCTQLPITDSPGACLGVMYVLEGATLGGQVLRREILKRLGLDEHSGAAFLDVYGAETGPRWKAFLNHLDAVPRDVEFTEAAAHAAHSTFACFEHWLDGQEVLL
;
A
#
# COMPACT_ATOMS: atom_id res chain seq x y z
N MET A 1 1.58 -7.42 -7.50
CA MET A 1 2.92 -6.94 -7.06
C MET A 1 3.96 -8.06 -7.06
N ARG A 2 3.69 -9.25 -6.48
CA ARG A 2 4.59 -10.42 -6.58
C ARG A 2 4.89 -10.86 -8.02
N ASP A 3 3.93 -10.73 -8.92
CA ASP A 3 4.04 -11.26 -10.28
C ASP A 3 4.43 -10.20 -11.33
N SER A 4 4.69 -8.95 -10.93
CA SER A 4 5.13 -7.93 -11.89
C SER A 4 6.62 -8.11 -12.17
N THR A 5 6.95 -8.50 -13.40
CA THR A 5 8.33 -8.61 -13.90
C THR A 5 9.09 -7.28 -13.91
N PHE A 6 8.40 -6.17 -13.62
CA PHE A 6 8.93 -4.82 -13.65
C PHE A 6 9.26 -4.26 -12.26
N MET A 7 9.08 -5.05 -11.19
CA MET A 7 9.50 -4.66 -9.83
C MET A 7 11.04 -4.50 -9.77
N PRO A 8 11.56 -3.32 -9.38
CA PRO A 8 13.00 -3.13 -9.30
C PRO A 8 13.60 -3.96 -8.17
N SER A 9 14.63 -4.76 -8.47
CA SER A 9 15.35 -5.56 -7.45
C SER A 9 15.97 -4.69 -6.35
N ALA A 10 16.29 -3.43 -6.66
CA ALA A 10 16.79 -2.43 -5.71
C ALA A 10 15.80 -2.09 -4.58
N LEU A 11 14.52 -2.44 -4.71
CA LEU A 11 13.48 -2.13 -3.74
C LEU A 11 13.05 -3.34 -2.90
N THR A 12 13.73 -4.49 -2.99
CA THR A 12 13.46 -5.76 -2.27
C THR A 12 11.96 -6.07 -2.15
N PRO A 13 11.35 -6.70 -3.18
CA PRO A 13 9.90 -6.90 -3.26
C PRO A 13 9.24 -7.50 -2.01
N ASP A 14 9.87 -8.50 -1.39
CA ASP A 14 9.31 -9.21 -0.24
C ASP A 14 9.17 -8.33 1.00
N ASP A 15 10.07 -7.38 1.20
CA ASP A 15 10.06 -6.46 2.34
C ASP A 15 8.95 -5.42 2.27
N ARG A 16 8.24 -5.34 1.14
CA ARG A 16 7.12 -4.41 0.91
C ARG A 16 5.76 -5.09 0.89
N ILE A 17 5.72 -6.39 1.17
CA ILE A 17 4.48 -7.16 1.30
C ILE A 17 3.94 -6.98 2.71
N LYS A 18 2.87 -6.20 2.81
CA LYS A 18 2.27 -5.76 4.09
C LYS A 18 1.06 -6.62 4.50
N THR A 19 0.57 -7.48 3.62
CA THR A 19 -0.68 -8.24 3.82
C THR A 19 -0.64 -9.16 5.04
N CYS A 20 0.50 -9.74 5.37
CA CYS A 20 0.63 -10.56 6.59
C CYS A 20 0.39 -9.75 7.87
N VAL A 21 0.74 -8.46 7.87
CA VAL A 21 0.48 -7.55 9.00
C VAL A 21 -1.02 -7.23 9.09
N LEU A 22 -1.71 -7.02 7.95
CA LEU A 22 -3.17 -6.88 7.94
C LEU A 22 -3.87 -8.12 8.50
N VAL A 23 -3.45 -9.33 8.10
CA VAL A 23 -4.02 -10.57 8.64
C VAL A 23 -3.83 -10.64 10.16
N LYS A 24 -2.65 -10.27 10.67
CA LYS A 24 -2.39 -10.21 12.11
C LYS A 24 -3.31 -9.22 12.81
N ASP A 25 -3.50 -8.04 12.25
CA ASP A 25 -4.40 -7.02 12.80
C ASP A 25 -5.85 -7.51 12.86
N LEU A 26 -6.36 -8.09 11.77
CA LEU A 26 -7.72 -8.64 11.71
C LEU A 26 -7.92 -9.76 12.75
N CYS A 27 -6.93 -10.62 12.95
CA CYS A 27 -6.95 -11.62 14.02
C CYS A 27 -6.98 -10.99 15.41
N ALA A 28 -6.19 -9.95 15.66
CA ALA A 28 -6.19 -9.22 16.94
C ALA A 28 -7.54 -8.52 17.21
N LEU A 29 -8.24 -8.11 16.14
CA LEU A 29 -9.60 -7.56 16.19
C LEU A 29 -10.70 -8.64 16.33
N GLY A 30 -10.33 -9.93 16.43
CA GLY A 30 -11.24 -11.02 16.73
C GLY A 30 -11.79 -11.79 15.52
N MET A 31 -11.29 -11.52 14.30
CA MET A 31 -11.66 -12.33 13.14
C MET A 31 -10.92 -13.67 13.13
N SER A 32 -11.62 -14.73 12.76
CA SER A 32 -10.96 -16.02 12.49
C SER A 32 -10.30 -16.01 11.11
N GLU A 33 -9.35 -16.92 10.88
CA GLU A 33 -8.79 -17.08 9.53
C GLU A 33 -9.85 -17.46 8.48
N HIS A 34 -10.92 -18.15 8.90
CA HIS A 34 -12.03 -18.46 8.00
C HIS A 34 -12.73 -17.18 7.55
N ASP A 35 -13.06 -16.29 8.49
CA ASP A 35 -13.70 -15.01 8.18
C ASP A 35 -12.81 -14.14 7.28
N ILE A 36 -11.51 -14.08 7.57
CA ILE A 36 -10.55 -13.32 6.77
C ILE A 36 -10.51 -13.83 5.32
N ARG A 37 -10.56 -15.14 5.09
CA ARG A 37 -10.60 -15.73 3.74
C ARG A 37 -11.90 -15.46 2.98
N GLN A 38 -12.97 -15.08 3.67
CA GLN A 38 -14.25 -14.72 3.07
C GLN A 38 -14.40 -13.21 2.85
N LEU A 39 -13.43 -12.40 3.26
CA LEU A 39 -13.47 -10.97 2.99
C LEU A 39 -13.54 -10.70 1.48
N PRO A 40 -14.32 -9.70 1.06
CA PRO A 40 -14.44 -9.35 -0.34
C PRO A 40 -13.07 -8.87 -0.87
N HIS A 41 -12.72 -9.31 -2.07
CA HIS A 41 -11.46 -8.94 -2.72
C HIS A 41 -11.71 -7.92 -3.81
N CYS A 42 -10.88 -6.88 -3.86
CA CYS A 42 -10.91 -5.94 -4.97
C CYS A 42 -10.44 -6.64 -6.25
N THR A 43 -11.35 -6.79 -7.22
CA THR A 43 -11.07 -7.43 -8.52
C THR A 43 -10.61 -6.44 -9.59
N GLN A 44 -10.78 -5.13 -9.35
CA GLN A 44 -10.35 -4.07 -10.26
C GLN A 44 -9.08 -3.42 -9.73
N LEU A 45 -7.93 -3.83 -10.28
CA LEU A 45 -6.61 -3.34 -9.88
C LEU A 45 -5.98 -2.49 -10.99
N PRO A 46 -5.10 -1.53 -10.65
CA PRO A 46 -4.34 -0.79 -11.65
C PRO A 46 -3.43 -1.72 -12.46
N ILE A 47 -3.25 -1.39 -13.73
CA ILE A 47 -2.37 -2.13 -14.64
C ILE A 47 -0.90 -1.83 -14.30
N THR A 48 -0.04 -2.85 -14.36
CA THR A 48 1.41 -2.76 -14.05
C THR A 48 2.25 -3.44 -15.14
N ASP A 49 1.96 -3.12 -16.39
CA ASP A 49 2.50 -3.73 -17.62
C ASP A 49 3.78 -3.04 -18.15
N SER A 50 4.27 -2.02 -17.46
CA SER A 50 5.51 -1.32 -17.77
C SER A 50 6.28 -0.92 -16.51
N PRO A 51 7.59 -0.61 -16.61
CA PRO A 51 8.36 -0.07 -15.49
C PRO A 51 7.77 1.21 -14.90
N GLY A 52 7.31 2.13 -15.75
CA GLY A 52 6.65 3.36 -15.34
C GLY A 52 5.39 3.07 -14.54
N ALA A 53 4.49 2.24 -15.08
CA ALA A 53 3.25 1.88 -14.41
C ALA A 53 3.49 1.19 -13.05
N CYS A 54 4.44 0.26 -12.98
CA CYS A 54 4.82 -0.40 -11.73
C CYS A 54 5.28 0.62 -10.68
N LEU A 55 6.18 1.54 -11.04
CA LEU A 55 6.67 2.57 -10.12
C LEU A 55 5.59 3.58 -9.71
N GLY A 56 4.64 3.88 -10.61
CA GLY A 56 3.46 4.67 -10.31
C GLY A 56 2.58 4.05 -9.21
N VAL A 57 2.26 2.76 -9.32
CA VAL A 57 1.53 2.03 -8.27
C VAL A 57 2.33 2.00 -6.97
N MET A 58 3.64 1.73 -7.04
CA MET A 58 4.52 1.73 -5.86
C MET A 58 4.54 3.07 -5.15
N TYR A 59 4.56 4.18 -5.88
CA TYR A 59 4.53 5.52 -5.31
C TYR A 59 3.33 5.70 -4.37
N VAL A 60 2.15 5.25 -4.80
CA VAL A 60 0.93 5.33 -4.00
C VAL A 60 1.02 4.43 -2.76
N LEU A 61 1.43 3.17 -2.93
CA LEU A 61 1.48 2.19 -1.84
C LEU A 61 2.56 2.48 -0.79
N GLU A 62 3.70 3.04 -1.20
CA GLU A 62 4.77 3.45 -0.29
C GLU A 62 4.42 4.79 0.38
N GLY A 63 3.86 5.74 -0.37
CA GLY A 63 3.35 7.00 0.16
C GLY A 63 2.27 6.80 1.23
N ALA A 64 1.37 5.83 1.03
CA ALA A 64 0.31 5.51 1.99
C ALA A 64 0.82 5.15 3.39
N THR A 65 2.04 4.61 3.51
CA THR A 65 2.64 4.28 4.82
C THR A 65 2.95 5.52 5.67
N LEU A 66 3.19 6.68 5.04
CA LEU A 66 3.33 7.96 5.73
C LEU A 66 1.99 8.43 6.31
N GLY A 67 0.90 8.24 5.56
CA GLY A 67 -0.46 8.51 6.02
C GLY A 67 -0.85 7.63 7.21
N GLY A 68 -0.43 6.35 7.20
CA GLY A 68 -0.59 5.43 8.33
C GLY A 68 -0.04 5.99 9.64
N GLN A 69 1.14 6.64 9.61
CA GLN A 69 1.75 7.26 10.80
C GLN A 69 0.90 8.38 11.40
N VAL A 70 0.13 9.07 10.57
CA VAL A 70 -0.80 10.11 11.02
C VAL A 70 -2.05 9.44 11.61
N LEU A 71 -2.62 8.46 10.89
CA LEU A 71 -3.86 7.77 11.29
C LEU A 71 -3.71 6.99 12.59
N ARG A 72 -2.55 6.36 12.84
CA ARG A 72 -2.33 5.55 14.05
C ARG A 72 -2.61 6.32 15.35
N ARG A 73 -2.30 7.63 15.37
CA ARG A 73 -2.50 8.48 16.55
C ARG A 73 -3.99 8.68 16.84
N GLU A 74 -4.78 8.91 15.78
CA GLU A 74 -6.23 9.07 15.90
C GLU A 74 -6.91 7.75 16.25
N ILE A 75 -6.43 6.64 15.69
CA ILE A 75 -6.93 5.29 16.01
C ILE A 75 -6.67 4.94 17.47
N LEU A 76 -5.45 5.16 17.98
CA LEU A 76 -5.15 4.97 19.40
C LEU A 76 -6.03 5.86 20.29
N LYS A 77 -6.15 7.15 19.94
CA LYS A 77 -6.92 8.11 20.73
C LYS A 77 -8.42 7.80 20.78
N ARG A 78 -9.00 7.35 19.67
CA ARG A 78 -10.47 7.16 19.56
C ARG A 78 -10.92 5.75 19.86
N LEU A 79 -10.12 4.75 19.50
CA LEU A 79 -10.48 3.34 19.58
C LEU A 79 -9.63 2.57 20.60
N GLY A 80 -8.56 3.16 21.13
CA GLY A 80 -7.64 2.48 22.05
C GLY A 80 -6.79 1.39 21.40
N LEU A 81 -6.68 1.39 20.06
CA LEU A 81 -5.95 0.39 19.30
C LEU A 81 -4.52 0.84 18.96
N ASP A 82 -3.59 -0.08 19.07
CA ASP A 82 -2.15 0.07 18.81
C ASP A 82 -1.61 -1.10 17.98
N GLU A 83 -0.29 -1.15 17.76
CA GLU A 83 0.40 -2.19 17.00
C GLU A 83 0.29 -3.60 17.59
N HIS A 84 -0.21 -3.73 18.83
CA HIS A 84 -0.42 -5.01 19.51
C HIS A 84 -1.88 -5.44 19.53
N SER A 85 -2.81 -4.53 19.24
CA SER A 85 -4.25 -4.73 19.40
C SER A 85 -5.07 -4.57 18.13
N GLY A 86 -4.43 -4.43 16.96
CA GLY A 86 -5.11 -4.42 15.65
C GLY A 86 -4.84 -3.22 14.77
N ALA A 87 -3.77 -2.45 15.04
CA ALA A 87 -3.37 -1.29 14.23
C ALA A 87 -1.91 -1.34 13.77
N ALA A 88 -1.27 -2.52 13.73
CA ALA A 88 0.14 -2.67 13.32
C ALA A 88 0.39 -2.24 11.87
N PHE A 89 -0.59 -2.40 10.98
CA PHE A 89 -0.50 -2.01 9.58
C PHE A 89 -0.33 -0.49 9.39
N LEU A 90 -0.88 0.31 10.30
CA LEU A 90 -0.71 1.77 10.27
C LEU A 90 0.71 2.20 10.63
N ASP A 91 1.50 1.30 11.24
CA ASP A 91 2.91 1.49 11.57
C ASP A 91 3.80 0.38 10.98
N VAL A 92 3.45 -0.13 9.79
CA VAL A 92 4.03 -1.36 9.23
C VAL A 92 5.56 -1.38 9.12
N TYR A 93 6.18 -0.20 8.96
CA TYR A 93 7.64 -0.06 8.90
C TYR A 93 8.24 0.59 10.16
N GLY A 94 7.44 1.03 11.13
CA GLY A 94 7.96 1.69 12.31
C GLY A 94 8.81 2.92 11.97
N ALA A 95 9.95 3.02 12.66
CA ALA A 95 10.98 4.02 12.42
C ALA A 95 11.54 4.03 10.99
N GLU A 96 11.42 2.91 10.24
CA GLU A 96 11.92 2.79 8.87
C GLU A 96 10.98 3.40 7.82
N THR A 97 9.78 3.87 8.21
CA THR A 97 8.81 4.47 7.27
C THR A 97 9.43 5.62 6.47
N GLY A 98 10.07 6.58 7.16
CA GLY A 98 10.73 7.73 6.52
C GLY A 98 11.93 7.34 5.66
N PRO A 99 12.91 6.57 6.20
CA PRO A 99 14.03 6.04 5.43
C PRO A 99 13.62 5.26 4.17
N ARG A 100 12.61 4.38 4.27
CA ARG A 100 12.11 3.59 3.12
C ARG A 100 11.44 4.46 2.07
N TRP A 101 10.68 5.47 2.47
CA TRP A 101 10.11 6.45 1.55
C TRP A 101 11.20 7.22 0.82
N LYS A 102 12.20 7.73 1.54
CA LYS A 102 13.33 8.44 0.94
C LYS A 102 14.13 7.56 -0.01
N ALA A 103 14.40 6.31 0.36
CA ALA A 103 15.07 5.35 -0.51
C ALA A 103 14.28 5.07 -1.78
N PHE A 104 12.96 4.95 -1.68
CA PHE A 104 12.08 4.81 -2.84
C PHE A 104 12.14 6.04 -3.77
N LEU A 105 12.03 7.25 -3.22
CA LEU A 105 12.13 8.48 -4.02
C LEU A 105 13.50 8.61 -4.69
N ASN A 106 14.59 8.33 -3.99
CA ASN A 106 15.93 8.34 -4.58
C ASN A 106 16.05 7.37 -5.76
N HIS A 107 15.42 6.19 -5.66
CA HIS A 107 15.38 5.24 -6.77
C HIS A 107 14.57 5.79 -7.94
N LEU A 108 13.37 6.32 -7.68
CA LEU A 108 12.51 6.93 -8.70
C LEU A 108 13.21 8.09 -9.43
N ASP A 109 13.97 8.90 -8.69
CA ASP A 109 14.73 10.02 -9.24
C ASP A 109 15.88 9.56 -10.15
N ALA A 110 16.47 8.39 -9.89
CA ALA A 110 17.59 7.84 -10.64
C ALA A 110 17.19 7.08 -11.92
N VAL A 111 15.92 6.70 -12.07
CA VAL A 111 15.42 6.02 -13.28
C VAL A 111 15.40 7.02 -14.44
N PRO A 112 15.95 6.68 -15.63
CA PRO A 112 15.81 7.49 -16.83
C PRO A 112 14.34 7.70 -17.19
N ARG A 113 13.90 8.95 -17.31
CA ARG A 113 12.51 9.33 -17.58
C ARG A 113 12.40 9.89 -18.99
N ASP A 114 11.91 9.08 -19.92
CA ASP A 114 11.33 9.61 -21.13
C ASP A 114 9.85 9.96 -20.90
N VAL A 115 9.21 10.50 -21.93
CA VAL A 115 7.80 10.91 -21.88
C VAL A 115 6.90 9.71 -21.61
N GLU A 116 7.15 8.58 -22.27
CA GLU A 116 6.35 7.36 -22.14
C GLU A 116 6.39 6.81 -20.71
N PHE A 117 7.58 6.70 -20.10
CA PHE A 117 7.72 6.29 -18.71
C PHE A 117 6.96 7.21 -17.76
N THR A 118 7.10 8.53 -17.95
CA THR A 118 6.50 9.54 -17.07
C THR A 118 4.97 9.50 -17.14
N GLU A 119 4.42 9.39 -18.34
CA GLU A 119 2.99 9.25 -18.57
C GLU A 119 2.45 7.95 -17.96
N ALA A 120 3.13 6.81 -18.19
CA ALA A 120 2.74 5.53 -17.63
C ALA A 120 2.75 5.54 -16.10
N ALA A 121 3.77 6.14 -15.47
CA ALA A 121 3.87 6.25 -14.02
C ALA A 121 2.76 7.13 -13.43
N ALA A 122 2.52 8.32 -14.01
CA ALA A 122 1.46 9.21 -13.56
C ALA A 122 0.08 8.56 -13.73
N HIS A 123 -0.18 7.95 -14.89
CA HIS A 123 -1.44 7.26 -15.17
C HIS A 123 -1.71 6.14 -14.18
N ALA A 124 -0.72 5.28 -13.91
CA ALA A 124 -0.88 4.18 -12.97
C ALA A 124 -1.06 4.65 -11.53
N ALA A 125 -0.40 5.73 -11.11
CA ALA A 125 -0.63 6.33 -9.80
C ALA A 125 -2.08 6.83 -9.65
N HIS A 126 -2.58 7.60 -10.63
CA HIS A 126 -3.98 8.05 -10.67
C HIS A 126 -4.96 6.87 -10.68
N SER A 127 -4.69 5.85 -11.50
CA SER A 127 -5.51 4.65 -11.57
C SER A 127 -5.54 3.89 -10.24
N THR A 128 -4.42 3.87 -9.49
CA THR A 128 -4.37 3.24 -8.16
C THR A 128 -5.30 3.94 -7.17
N PHE A 129 -5.29 5.28 -7.13
CA PHE A 129 -6.22 6.04 -6.31
C PHE A 129 -7.68 5.79 -6.73
N ALA A 130 -7.98 5.87 -8.03
CA ALA A 130 -9.33 5.67 -8.54
C ALA A 130 -9.87 4.25 -8.25
N CYS A 131 -9.03 3.22 -8.39
CA CYS A 131 -9.43 1.84 -8.05
C CYS A 131 -9.69 1.69 -6.54
N PHE A 132 -8.90 2.36 -5.70
CA PHE A 132 -9.09 2.34 -4.26
C PHE A 132 -10.39 3.05 -3.83
N GLU A 133 -10.65 4.24 -4.37
CA GLU A 133 -11.90 4.99 -4.14
C GLU A 133 -13.13 4.19 -4.59
N HIS A 134 -13.10 3.67 -5.82
CA HIS A 134 -14.20 2.84 -6.35
C HIS A 134 -14.46 1.59 -5.50
N TRP A 135 -13.40 0.96 -5.00
CA TRP A 135 -13.53 -0.17 -4.10
C TRP A 135 -14.22 0.22 -2.80
N LEU A 136 -13.79 1.32 -2.15
CA LEU A 136 -14.36 1.79 -0.90
C LEU A 136 -15.84 2.17 -1.03
N ASP A 137 -16.23 2.82 -2.13
CA ASP A 137 -17.63 3.14 -2.42
C ASP A 137 -18.50 1.87 -2.46
N GLY A 138 -18.00 0.81 -3.10
CA GLY A 138 -18.67 -0.48 -3.16
C GLY A 138 -18.70 -1.27 -1.84
N GLN A 139 -17.90 -0.86 -0.85
CA GLN A 139 -17.88 -1.47 0.49
C GLN A 139 -18.70 -0.68 1.53
N GLU A 140 -19.40 0.39 1.12
CA GLU A 140 -20.25 1.22 1.99
C GLU A 140 -19.52 1.83 3.21
N VAL A 141 -18.19 1.94 3.17
CA VAL A 141 -17.36 2.42 4.30
C VAL A 141 -17.32 3.95 4.40
N LEU A 142 -17.78 4.66 3.36
CA LEU A 142 -17.75 6.13 3.24
C LEU A 142 -19.11 6.79 3.54
N LEU A 143 -20.05 6.07 4.17
CA LEU A 143 -21.39 6.55 4.52
C LEU A 143 -21.42 7.33 5.85
#